data_AF-A0A9D8ZRA2-F1
#
_entry.id   AF-A0A9D8ZRA2-F1
#
_cell.length_a   1.000
_cell.length_b   1.000
_cell.length_c   1.000
_cell.angle_alpha   90.00
_cell.angle_beta   90.00
_cell.angle_gamma   90.00
#
_symmetry.space_group_name_H-M   'P 1'
#
loop_
_entity.id
_entity.type
_entity.pdbx_description
1 polymer ?
#
loop_
_entity_poly.entity_id
_entity_poly.type
_entity_poly.pdbx_seq_one_letter_code
_entity_poly.pdbx_strand_id
1 'polypeptide(L)'
;MDHRSEITKFFSFIFVWLITCSSLISQDNYGKYKFTPAPDVWYNSVDGVRLGIRVLGEHEGSFKDGPHRLDAGLWLGTNFPDNPVSYYLSFTEPVKSISDFGEEGSIQAVSGIRTGFSSHSVSLNKRWQDGFNELRYKEFSASFSQQKMYEVAYRPYPIQWSSGWKSLAGIEFMLHNESDEKTFELNLDFQQNLNPKSPSFSVLNAEIWNVLSLNDHFGLALRAFGGFTSENTAPEFLYTASYAQPINWLGNGISRAKGTLPTSWLDNGLAQVSGGGNLRGYTDTQYSNLSVAGFNSIVALNTEFEFPNPINSSLKNGMIGEFVFLKSYVFADAGTVFEDNPVLLDAGVGLQFSINIPDFLGKPRGFAIRYEVPFWISEPDAGKSNFEFRNLIGFGAVISL
;
A
#
# COMPACT_ATOMS: atom_id res chain seq x y z
N MET A 1 11.22 -39.07 7.54
CA MET A 1 11.78 -38.71 6.21
C MET A 1 12.10 -37.23 6.25
N ASP A 2 13.30 -36.85 5.84
CA ASP A 2 13.78 -35.48 5.99
C ASP A 2 13.10 -34.54 4.98
N HIS A 3 11.98 -33.95 5.39
CA HIS A 3 11.16 -33.05 4.55
C HIS A 3 11.96 -31.88 3.97
N ARG A 4 13.11 -31.52 4.57
CA ARG A 4 14.01 -30.49 4.07
C ARG A 4 14.63 -30.87 2.72
N SER A 5 15.02 -32.13 2.54
CA SER A 5 15.60 -32.63 1.29
C SER A 5 14.60 -32.56 0.13
N GLU A 6 13.33 -32.90 0.38
CA GLU A 6 12.28 -32.88 -0.63
C GLU A 6 11.87 -31.45 -1.00
N ILE A 7 11.82 -30.53 -0.04
CA ILE A 7 11.57 -29.11 -0.30
C ILE A 7 12.71 -28.49 -1.12
N THR A 8 13.97 -28.74 -0.78
CA THR A 8 15.11 -28.24 -1.57
C THR A 8 15.07 -28.77 -3.01
N LYS A 9 14.79 -30.07 -3.21
CA LYS A 9 14.64 -30.65 -4.56
C LYS A 9 13.49 -30.00 -5.34
N PHE A 10 12.36 -29.73 -4.69
CA PHE A 10 11.21 -29.07 -5.32
C PHE A 10 11.53 -27.63 -5.74
N PHE A 11 12.21 -26.85 -4.89
CA PHE A 11 12.64 -25.49 -5.24
C PHE A 11 13.72 -25.47 -6.32
N SER A 12 14.70 -26.38 -6.27
CA SER A 12 15.68 -26.54 -7.35
C SER A 12 15.00 -26.95 -8.66
N PHE A 13 14.00 -27.82 -8.60
CA PHE A 13 13.19 -28.20 -9.76
C PHE A 13 12.41 -27.02 -10.33
N ILE A 14 11.72 -26.23 -9.51
CA ILE A 14 11.02 -25.01 -9.96
C ILE A 14 12.00 -23.99 -10.55
N PHE A 15 13.14 -23.78 -9.90
CA PHE A 15 14.17 -22.83 -10.36
C PHE A 15 14.71 -23.23 -11.74
N VAL A 16 15.07 -24.51 -11.92
CA VAL A 16 15.54 -25.04 -13.20
C VAL A 16 14.42 -25.03 -14.23
N TRP A 17 13.19 -25.43 -13.86
CA TRP A 17 12.04 -25.47 -14.74
C TRP A 17 11.68 -24.08 -15.29
N LEU A 18 11.64 -23.05 -14.42
CA LEU A 18 11.39 -21.66 -14.82
C LEU A 18 12.48 -21.11 -15.74
N ILE A 19 13.76 -21.45 -15.49
CA ILE A 19 14.86 -21.08 -16.41
C ILE A 19 14.66 -21.75 -17.77
N THR A 20 14.27 -23.03 -17.81
CA THR A 20 14.10 -23.78 -19.06
C THR A 20 12.81 -23.43 -19.83
N CYS A 21 11.73 -23.02 -19.15
CA CYS A 21 10.46 -22.65 -19.77
C CYS A 21 10.48 -21.31 -20.52
N SER A 22 11.52 -20.49 -20.35
CA SER A 22 11.74 -19.30 -21.18
C SER A 22 11.86 -19.59 -22.69
N SER A 23 12.01 -20.86 -23.07
CA SER A 23 12.18 -21.30 -24.46
C SER A 23 10.97 -22.02 -25.08
N LEU A 24 9.88 -22.26 -24.34
CA LEU A 24 8.78 -23.10 -24.82
C LEU A 24 7.41 -22.39 -24.72
N ILE A 25 6.89 -22.07 -25.91
CA ILE A 25 5.49 -21.74 -26.26
C ILE A 25 5.09 -20.27 -26.07
N SER A 26 5.39 -19.46 -27.09
CA SER A 26 4.59 -18.29 -27.48
C SER A 26 4.05 -18.55 -28.88
N GLN A 27 2.85 -19.13 -28.97
CA GLN A 27 2.05 -19.13 -30.20
C GLN A 27 1.29 -17.80 -30.24
N ASP A 28 1.76 -16.82 -31.02
CA ASP A 28 1.04 -16.25 -32.18
C ASP A 28 1.82 -15.08 -32.81
N ASN A 29 1.50 -14.75 -34.06
CA ASN A 29 2.24 -13.86 -34.97
C ASN A 29 2.21 -12.33 -34.66
N TYR A 30 1.88 -11.93 -33.43
CA TYR A 30 1.86 -10.51 -33.04
C TYR A 30 2.59 -10.33 -31.70
N GLY A 31 3.86 -9.91 -31.73
CA GLY A 31 4.63 -9.55 -30.53
C GLY A 31 5.01 -10.73 -29.63
N LYS A 32 6.27 -10.79 -29.19
CA LYS A 32 6.71 -11.84 -28.25
C LYS A 32 6.26 -11.46 -26.85
N TYR A 33 5.55 -12.35 -26.15
CA TYR A 33 5.28 -12.18 -24.73
C TYR A 33 6.59 -12.20 -23.94
N LYS A 34 6.84 -11.17 -23.14
CA LYS A 34 8.12 -10.96 -22.45
C LYS A 34 7.97 -11.28 -20.97
N PHE A 35 8.84 -12.15 -20.47
CA PHE A 35 8.94 -12.48 -19.05
C PHE A 35 10.22 -11.89 -18.46
N THR A 36 10.08 -11.12 -17.40
CA THR A 36 11.17 -10.49 -16.66
C THR A 36 11.23 -11.07 -15.25
N PRO A 37 12.12 -12.05 -14.96
CA PRO A 37 12.31 -12.56 -13.63
C PRO A 37 13.14 -11.59 -12.79
N ALA A 38 12.77 -11.41 -11.52
CA ALA A 38 13.49 -10.62 -10.54
C ALA A 38 13.63 -11.41 -9.22
N PRO A 39 14.83 -11.54 -8.66
CA PRO A 39 14.97 -12.09 -7.31
C PRO A 39 14.29 -11.15 -6.31
N ASP A 40 13.64 -11.73 -5.30
CA ASP A 40 12.97 -10.98 -4.25
C ASP A 40 13.37 -11.53 -2.88
N VAL A 41 13.81 -10.64 -1.99
CA VAL A 41 14.32 -10.98 -0.67
C VAL A 41 13.74 -10.04 0.36
N TRP A 42 13.21 -10.60 1.43
CA TRP A 42 12.67 -9.82 2.55
C TRP A 42 12.74 -10.61 3.84
N TYR A 43 12.54 -9.95 4.97
CA TYR A 43 12.64 -10.57 6.29
C TYR A 43 11.37 -10.34 7.10
N ASN A 44 10.93 -11.33 7.85
CA ASN A 44 10.01 -11.15 8.97
C ASN A 44 10.33 -12.16 10.08
N SER A 45 9.78 -11.93 11.28
CA SER A 45 10.18 -12.74 12.44
C SER A 45 9.65 -14.18 12.44
N VAL A 46 8.63 -14.50 11.62
CA VAL A 46 8.07 -15.86 11.53
C VAL A 46 8.84 -16.68 10.51
N ASP A 47 8.98 -16.17 9.29
CA ASP A 47 9.64 -16.87 8.19
C ASP A 47 11.17 -16.77 8.23
N GLY A 48 11.73 -15.86 9.02
CA GLY A 48 13.14 -15.48 8.95
C GLY A 48 13.41 -14.71 7.65
N VAL A 49 14.52 -15.03 6.98
CA VAL A 49 14.77 -14.54 5.62
C VAL A 49 13.84 -15.27 4.67
N ARG A 50 13.19 -14.54 3.78
CA ARG A 50 12.37 -15.06 2.70
C ARG A 50 13.07 -14.83 1.39
N LEU A 51 13.27 -15.91 0.66
CA LEU A 51 13.90 -15.92 -0.64
C LEU A 51 12.85 -16.29 -1.68
N GLY A 52 12.74 -15.50 -2.74
CA GLY A 52 11.77 -15.75 -3.77
C GLY A 52 12.17 -15.20 -5.12
N ILE A 53 11.28 -15.45 -6.08
CA ILE A 53 11.39 -14.97 -7.45
C ILE A 53 10.04 -14.38 -7.81
N ARG A 54 10.08 -13.17 -8.36
CA ARG A 54 8.94 -12.52 -9.01
C ARG A 54 9.15 -12.57 -10.52
N VAL A 55 8.09 -12.77 -11.27
CA VAL A 55 8.09 -12.79 -12.73
C VAL A 55 7.03 -11.82 -13.20
N LEU A 56 7.47 -10.81 -13.95
CA LEU A 56 6.59 -9.88 -14.63
C LEU A 56 6.45 -10.32 -16.09
N GLY A 57 5.22 -10.49 -16.55
CA GLY A 57 4.89 -10.82 -17.92
C GLY A 57 4.13 -9.68 -18.58
N GLU A 58 4.56 -9.27 -19.78
CA GLU A 58 3.86 -8.25 -20.57
C GLU A 58 3.82 -8.65 -22.04
N HIS A 59 2.71 -8.32 -22.71
CA HIS A 59 2.62 -8.37 -24.16
C HIS A 59 2.86 -6.97 -24.74
N GLU A 60 4.02 -6.74 -25.35
CA GLU A 60 4.33 -5.49 -26.01
C GLU A 60 3.52 -5.36 -27.32
N GLY A 61 2.71 -4.30 -27.45
CA GLY A 61 2.13 -3.87 -28.74
C GLY A 61 0.61 -3.98 -28.92
N SER A 62 -0.19 -4.32 -27.91
CA SER A 62 -1.65 -4.29 -27.99
C SER A 62 -2.21 -2.87 -27.78
N PHE A 63 -1.95 -1.99 -28.75
CA PHE A 63 -2.34 -0.57 -28.75
C PHE A 63 -3.86 -0.31 -28.73
N LYS A 64 -4.71 -1.34 -28.83
CA LYS A 64 -6.19 -1.20 -28.85
C LYS A 64 -6.91 -1.84 -27.66
N ASP A 65 -6.31 -2.83 -27.03
CA ASP A 65 -6.93 -3.57 -25.93
C ASP A 65 -6.19 -3.31 -24.60
N GLY A 66 -4.98 -2.72 -24.61
CA GLY A 66 -4.09 -2.63 -23.46
C GLY A 66 -3.20 -3.88 -23.35
N PRO A 67 -2.02 -3.82 -22.72
CA PRO A 67 -1.14 -4.97 -22.60
C PRO A 67 -1.74 -6.00 -21.65
N HIS A 68 -1.76 -7.27 -22.08
CA HIS A 68 -1.89 -8.39 -21.16
C HIS A 68 -0.76 -8.29 -20.13
N ARG A 69 -1.10 -8.37 -18.85
CA ARG A 69 -0.13 -8.24 -17.74
C ARG A 69 -0.20 -9.45 -16.80
N LEU A 70 0.96 -10.00 -16.49
CA LEU A 70 1.15 -11.07 -15.49
C LEU A 70 2.13 -10.57 -14.43
N ASP A 71 1.81 -10.80 -13.17
CA ASP A 71 2.73 -10.61 -12.07
C ASP A 71 2.61 -11.79 -11.12
N ALA A 72 3.60 -12.65 -11.13
CA ALA A 72 3.63 -13.86 -10.33
C ALA A 72 4.83 -13.85 -9.39
N GLY A 73 4.68 -14.38 -8.18
CA GLY A 73 5.78 -14.51 -7.24
C GLY A 73 5.67 -15.77 -6.40
N LEU A 74 6.81 -16.36 -6.07
CA LEU A 74 6.94 -17.52 -5.21
C LEU A 74 8.08 -17.29 -4.22
N TRP A 75 7.84 -17.58 -2.94
CA TRP A 75 8.82 -17.37 -1.86
C TRP A 75 8.88 -18.57 -0.91
N LEU A 76 10.07 -18.80 -0.34
CA LEU A 76 10.35 -19.75 0.73
C LEU A 76 10.87 -19.03 1.97
N GLY A 77 10.27 -19.31 3.13
CA GLY A 77 10.78 -18.91 4.44
C GLY A 77 11.90 -19.83 4.94
N THR A 78 13.00 -19.26 5.39
CA THR A 78 14.19 -20.00 5.87
C THR A 78 14.03 -20.58 7.28
N ASN A 79 13.10 -20.07 8.09
CA ASN A 79 12.76 -20.64 9.40
C ASN A 79 11.85 -21.86 9.30
N PHE A 80 11.36 -22.21 8.09
CA PHE A 80 10.45 -23.33 7.85
C PHE A 80 9.24 -23.38 8.79
N PRO A 81 8.37 -22.34 8.83
CA PRO A 81 7.11 -22.42 9.57
C PRO A 81 6.17 -23.46 8.94
N ASP A 82 5.01 -23.70 9.56
CA ASP A 82 4.03 -24.72 9.12
C ASP A 82 3.65 -24.56 7.63
N ASN A 83 3.57 -23.32 7.14
CA ASN A 83 3.36 -22.99 5.73
C ASN A 83 4.54 -22.18 5.18
N PRO A 84 5.68 -22.83 4.86
CA PRO A 84 6.92 -22.12 4.54
C PRO A 84 6.93 -21.54 3.12
N VAL A 85 6.00 -21.98 2.27
CA VAL A 85 5.86 -21.54 0.88
C VAL A 85 4.74 -20.53 0.78
N SER A 86 4.97 -19.44 0.08
CA SER A 86 3.93 -18.47 -0.26
C SER A 86 3.98 -18.13 -1.73
N TYR A 87 2.84 -17.73 -2.27
CA TYR A 87 2.74 -17.30 -3.66
C TYR A 87 1.84 -16.09 -3.82
N TYR A 88 2.01 -15.44 -4.97
CA TYR A 88 1.17 -14.37 -5.48
C TYR A 88 1.05 -14.53 -6.99
N LEU A 89 -0.12 -14.23 -7.51
CA LEU A 89 -0.42 -14.22 -8.92
C LEU A 89 -1.42 -13.09 -9.15
N SER A 90 -1.09 -12.18 -10.06
CA SER A 90 -2.03 -11.23 -10.65
C SER A 90 -1.98 -11.40 -12.15
N PHE A 91 -3.15 -11.54 -12.74
CA PHE A 91 -3.35 -11.75 -14.16
C PHE A 91 -4.39 -10.75 -14.64
N THR A 92 -4.01 -9.84 -15.53
CA THR A 92 -4.90 -8.85 -16.11
C THR A 92 -5.02 -9.11 -17.61
N GLU A 93 -6.25 -9.36 -18.03
CA GLU A 93 -6.61 -9.57 -19.42
C GLU A 93 -7.51 -8.44 -19.92
N PRO A 94 -7.07 -7.71 -20.95
CA PRO A 94 -7.93 -6.83 -21.74
C PRO A 94 -9.24 -7.43 -22.21
N VAL A 95 -10.31 -6.66 -22.15
CA VAL A 95 -11.60 -7.00 -22.74
C VAL A 95 -11.87 -6.06 -23.91
N LYS A 96 -11.64 -6.58 -25.14
CA LYS A 96 -11.74 -5.80 -26.38
C LYS A 96 -13.08 -5.08 -26.57
N SER A 97 -14.19 -5.69 -26.13
CA SER A 97 -15.53 -5.12 -26.31
C SER A 97 -15.81 -3.87 -25.47
N ILE A 98 -14.99 -3.63 -24.44
CA ILE A 98 -15.09 -2.46 -23.56
C ILE A 98 -13.76 -1.69 -23.51
N SER A 99 -12.87 -1.93 -24.48
CA SER A 99 -11.62 -1.20 -24.66
C SER A 99 -11.69 -0.44 -25.98
N ASP A 100 -11.17 0.77 -26.00
CA ASP A 100 -11.06 1.60 -27.21
C ASP A 100 -9.82 2.50 -27.10
N PHE A 101 -9.57 3.32 -28.11
CA PHE A 101 -8.50 4.29 -28.08
C PHE A 101 -8.66 5.28 -26.90
N GLY A 102 -7.69 5.30 -25.99
CA GLY A 102 -7.77 6.10 -24.76
C GLY A 102 -8.63 5.48 -23.66
N GLU A 103 -9.10 4.25 -23.82
CA GLU A 103 -9.87 3.58 -22.78
C GLU A 103 -9.47 2.11 -22.64
N GLU A 104 -9.15 1.67 -21.43
CA GLU A 104 -8.81 0.28 -21.15
C GLU A 104 -9.93 -0.36 -20.33
N GLY A 105 -10.55 -1.41 -20.85
CA GLY A 105 -11.42 -2.29 -20.06
C GLY A 105 -10.73 -3.63 -19.85
N SER A 106 -10.64 -4.12 -18.63
CA SER A 106 -9.92 -5.36 -18.32
C SER A 106 -10.62 -6.20 -17.25
N ILE A 107 -10.37 -7.50 -17.29
CA ILE A 107 -10.65 -8.41 -16.18
C ILE A 107 -9.33 -8.72 -15.50
N GLN A 108 -9.29 -8.59 -14.18
CA GLN A 108 -8.13 -8.97 -13.39
C GLN A 108 -8.49 -10.10 -12.42
N ALA A 109 -7.64 -11.11 -12.34
CA ALA A 109 -7.70 -12.15 -11.33
C ALA A 109 -6.45 -12.06 -10.46
N VAL A 110 -6.63 -11.95 -9.15
CA VAL A 110 -5.54 -11.95 -8.17
C VAL A 110 -5.71 -13.12 -7.23
N SER A 111 -4.65 -13.86 -6.97
CA SER A 111 -4.62 -14.93 -5.97
C SER A 111 -3.32 -14.87 -5.21
N GLY A 112 -3.38 -15.01 -3.89
CA GLY A 112 -2.18 -15.05 -3.08
C GLY A 112 -2.41 -15.71 -1.73
N ILE A 113 -1.40 -16.46 -1.30
CA ILE A 113 -1.26 -16.97 0.05
C ILE A 113 0.09 -16.48 0.54
N ARG A 114 0.09 -15.49 1.43
CA ARG A 114 1.30 -14.85 1.95
C ARG A 114 1.11 -14.45 3.41
N THR A 115 2.13 -14.70 4.22
CA THR A 115 2.23 -14.21 5.61
C THR A 115 0.97 -14.43 6.46
N GLY A 116 0.44 -15.66 6.45
CA GLY A 116 -0.74 -16.00 7.24
C GLY A 116 -2.06 -15.48 6.69
N PHE A 117 -2.07 -14.94 5.47
CA PHE A 117 -3.25 -14.39 4.80
C PHE A 117 -3.47 -15.04 3.43
N SER A 118 -4.72 -15.44 3.18
CA SER A 118 -5.21 -15.98 1.91
C SER A 118 -6.14 -14.94 1.29
N SER A 119 -5.90 -14.55 0.05
CA SER A 119 -6.75 -13.61 -0.69
C SER A 119 -6.86 -14.03 -2.14
N HIS A 120 -8.09 -14.03 -2.64
CA HIS A 120 -8.41 -14.35 -4.02
C HIS A 120 -9.45 -13.36 -4.49
N SER A 121 -9.22 -12.66 -5.59
CA SER A 121 -10.16 -11.69 -6.14
C SER A 121 -10.27 -11.80 -7.65
N VAL A 122 -11.43 -11.40 -8.15
CA VAL A 122 -11.65 -11.10 -9.56
C VAL A 122 -12.23 -9.70 -9.63
N SER A 123 -11.73 -8.87 -10.52
CA SER A 123 -12.26 -7.54 -10.78
C SER A 123 -12.49 -7.30 -12.27
N LEU A 124 -13.46 -6.44 -12.56
CA LEU A 124 -13.67 -5.80 -13.85
C LEU A 124 -13.29 -4.34 -13.69
N ASN A 125 -12.29 -3.88 -14.45
CA ASN A 125 -11.77 -2.53 -14.37
C ASN A 125 -12.05 -1.81 -15.69
N LYS A 126 -12.42 -0.55 -15.61
CA LYS A 126 -12.61 0.34 -16.75
C LYS A 126 -11.92 1.66 -16.47
N ARG A 127 -10.89 1.95 -17.27
CA ARG A 127 -10.10 3.16 -17.22
C ARG A 127 -10.38 4.01 -18.44
N TRP A 128 -10.68 5.29 -18.22
CA TRP A 128 -10.79 6.32 -19.24
C TRP A 128 -9.59 7.25 -19.13
N GLN A 129 -8.87 7.43 -20.21
CA GLN A 129 -7.66 8.23 -20.30
C GLN A 129 -7.71 9.11 -21.54
N ASP A 130 -7.49 10.42 -21.36
CA ASP A 130 -7.51 11.34 -22.50
C ASP A 130 -6.25 11.14 -23.36
N GLY A 131 -6.37 10.30 -24.40
CA GLY A 131 -5.26 9.93 -25.27
C GLY A 131 -4.17 9.14 -24.54
N PHE A 132 -2.89 9.47 -24.80
CA PHE A 132 -1.73 8.79 -24.19
C PHE A 132 -1.30 9.40 -22.86
N ASN A 133 -2.10 10.30 -22.28
CA ASN A 133 -1.70 10.97 -21.04
C ASN A 133 -2.00 10.09 -19.82
N GLU A 134 -1.04 9.24 -19.43
CA GLU A 134 -1.13 8.38 -18.25
C GLU A 134 -1.26 9.16 -16.93
N LEU A 135 -0.98 10.46 -16.95
CA LEU A 135 -1.12 11.38 -15.81
C LEU A 135 -2.55 11.88 -15.62
N ARG A 136 -3.48 11.56 -16.51
CA ARG A 136 -4.88 12.00 -16.43
C ARG A 136 -5.82 10.85 -16.76
N TYR A 137 -6.45 10.29 -15.74
CA TYR A 137 -7.38 9.19 -15.93
C TYR A 137 -8.49 9.16 -14.89
N LYS A 138 -9.56 8.47 -15.26
CA LYS A 138 -10.62 8.02 -14.36
C LYS A 138 -10.65 6.51 -14.43
N GLU A 139 -10.81 5.85 -13.31
CA GLU A 139 -10.90 4.40 -13.25
C GLU A 139 -12.09 3.99 -12.39
N PHE A 140 -12.83 3.01 -12.87
CA PHE A 140 -13.90 2.35 -12.15
C PHE A 140 -13.59 0.86 -12.09
N SER A 141 -13.67 0.29 -10.90
CA SER A 141 -13.37 -1.12 -10.67
C SER A 141 -14.50 -1.76 -9.86
N ALA A 142 -15.05 -2.85 -10.36
CA ALA A 142 -15.99 -3.69 -9.63
C ALA A 142 -15.32 -5.02 -9.31
N SER A 143 -15.32 -5.43 -8.04
CA SER A 143 -14.57 -6.60 -7.59
C SER A 143 -15.40 -7.55 -6.73
N PHE A 144 -14.99 -8.81 -6.74
CA PHE A 144 -15.39 -9.79 -5.77
C PHE A 144 -14.15 -10.48 -5.22
N SER A 145 -14.04 -10.60 -3.90
CA SER A 145 -12.90 -11.25 -3.25
C SER A 145 -13.33 -12.21 -2.15
N GLN A 146 -12.52 -13.25 -1.95
CA GLN A 146 -12.56 -14.11 -0.79
C GLN A 146 -11.25 -14.02 -0.05
N GLN A 147 -11.34 -13.74 1.25
CA GLN A 147 -10.16 -13.53 2.06
C GLN A 147 -10.29 -14.14 3.45
N LYS A 148 -9.16 -14.58 3.99
CA LYS A 148 -9.05 -15.17 5.31
C LYS A 148 -7.66 -15.01 5.87
N MET A 149 -7.58 -14.55 7.11
CA MET A 149 -6.40 -14.74 7.93
C MET A 149 -6.43 -16.15 8.54
N TYR A 150 -5.47 -16.99 8.17
CA TYR A 150 -5.35 -18.36 8.66
C TYR A 150 -4.26 -18.53 9.71
N GLU A 151 -3.34 -17.56 9.82
CA GLU A 151 -2.27 -17.60 10.81
C GLU A 151 -1.97 -16.21 11.38
N VAL A 152 -2.45 -15.98 12.60
CA VAL A 152 -2.35 -14.68 13.29
C VAL A 152 -0.93 -14.38 13.77
N ALA A 153 -0.05 -15.40 13.85
CA ALA A 153 1.33 -15.25 14.31
C ALA A 153 2.13 -14.22 13.49
N TYR A 154 1.74 -13.95 12.24
CA TYR A 154 2.34 -12.93 11.38
C TYR A 154 1.92 -11.49 11.70
N ARG A 155 0.92 -11.27 12.57
CA ARG A 155 0.39 -9.94 12.86
C ARG A 155 1.08 -9.32 14.08
N PRO A 156 1.44 -8.02 14.05
CA PRO A 156 1.95 -7.34 15.24
C PRO A 156 0.87 -7.20 16.32
N TYR A 157 -0.39 -6.96 15.92
CA TYR A 157 -1.54 -6.82 16.81
C TYR A 157 -2.64 -7.84 16.51
N PRO A 158 -2.57 -9.06 17.08
CA PRO A 158 -3.56 -10.12 16.83
C PRO A 158 -5.03 -9.72 17.05
N ILE A 159 -5.31 -8.83 18.00
CA ILE A 159 -6.67 -8.37 18.33
C ILE A 159 -7.36 -7.62 17.19
N GLN A 160 -6.57 -7.02 16.28
CA GLN A 160 -7.06 -6.27 15.12
C GLN A 160 -7.45 -7.18 13.95
N TRP A 161 -7.53 -8.48 14.14
CA TRP A 161 -7.75 -9.42 13.05
C TRP A 161 -8.67 -10.56 13.43
N SER A 162 -9.50 -10.96 12.47
CA SER A 162 -10.40 -12.11 12.61
C SER A 162 -10.05 -13.24 11.64
N SER A 163 -10.27 -14.49 12.06
CA SER A 163 -9.92 -15.69 11.30
C SER A 163 -11.05 -16.24 10.40
N GLY A 164 -12.23 -15.61 10.46
CA GLY A 164 -13.35 -15.97 9.59
C GLY A 164 -13.07 -15.65 8.13
N TRP A 165 -13.67 -16.44 7.22
CA TRP A 165 -13.73 -16.06 5.80
C TRP A 165 -14.57 -14.79 5.64
N LYS A 166 -14.16 -13.91 4.73
CA LYS A 166 -14.98 -12.81 4.22
C LYS A 166 -15.12 -12.97 2.71
N SER A 167 -16.31 -12.69 2.21
CA SER A 167 -16.59 -12.66 0.78
C SER A 167 -17.03 -11.24 0.44
N LEU A 168 -16.13 -10.42 -0.08
CA LEU A 168 -16.37 -8.99 -0.27
C LEU A 168 -16.73 -8.70 -1.71
N ALA A 169 -17.86 -8.03 -1.93
CA ALA A 169 -18.13 -7.35 -3.18
C ALA A 169 -17.70 -5.89 -3.03
N GLY A 170 -16.93 -5.35 -3.98
CA GLY A 170 -16.35 -4.02 -3.91
C GLY A 170 -16.62 -3.19 -5.16
N ILE A 171 -16.69 -1.88 -4.99
CA ILE A 171 -16.67 -0.89 -6.06
C ILE A 171 -15.66 0.19 -5.67
N GLU A 172 -14.75 0.48 -6.58
CA GLU A 172 -13.76 1.55 -6.44
C GLU A 172 -13.88 2.54 -7.61
N PHE A 173 -13.79 3.83 -7.31
CA PHE A 173 -13.69 4.89 -8.29
C PHE A 173 -12.48 5.77 -7.98
N MET A 174 -11.61 5.92 -8.97
CA MET A 174 -10.41 6.73 -8.89
C MET A 174 -10.44 7.82 -9.96
N LEU A 175 -10.04 9.03 -9.58
CA LEU A 175 -9.77 10.13 -10.50
C LEU A 175 -8.37 10.65 -10.22
N HIS A 176 -7.50 10.60 -11.21
CA HIS A 176 -6.14 11.12 -11.16
C HIS A 176 -5.98 12.23 -12.19
N ASN A 177 -5.44 13.37 -11.77
CA ASN A 177 -5.09 14.45 -12.67
C ASN A 177 -3.81 15.13 -12.19
N GLU A 178 -2.75 14.92 -12.96
CA GLU A 178 -1.43 15.46 -12.69
C GLU A 178 -0.97 16.39 -13.82
N SER A 179 -0.21 17.40 -13.41
CA SER A 179 0.39 18.48 -14.18
C SER A 179 1.58 19.03 -13.41
N ASP A 180 2.45 19.80 -14.07
CA ASP A 180 3.67 20.34 -13.45
C ASP A 180 3.38 21.16 -12.17
N GLU A 181 2.24 21.84 -12.13
CA GLU A 181 1.83 22.72 -11.03
C GLU A 181 0.95 22.02 -9.98
N LYS A 182 0.33 20.89 -10.33
CA LYS A 182 -0.72 20.29 -9.51
C LYS A 182 -0.87 18.80 -9.74
N THR A 183 -1.00 18.06 -8.64
CA THR A 183 -1.48 16.67 -8.60
C THR A 183 -2.79 16.63 -7.83
N PHE A 184 -3.82 16.02 -8.40
CA PHE A 184 -5.11 15.81 -7.75
C PHE A 184 -5.53 14.35 -7.89
N GLU A 185 -5.84 13.74 -6.76
CA GLU A 185 -6.37 12.38 -6.65
C GLU A 185 -7.65 12.38 -5.83
N LEU A 186 -8.64 11.65 -6.31
CA LEU A 186 -9.84 11.28 -5.58
C LEU A 186 -9.97 9.76 -5.63
N ASN A 187 -10.08 9.12 -4.48
CA ASN A 187 -10.40 7.70 -4.36
C ASN A 187 -11.69 7.51 -3.55
N LEU A 188 -12.62 6.73 -4.08
CA LEU A 188 -13.85 6.30 -3.41
C LEU A 188 -13.91 4.78 -3.46
N ASP A 189 -13.88 4.10 -2.33
CA ASP A 189 -13.94 2.63 -2.21
C ASP A 189 -15.11 2.23 -1.32
N PHE A 190 -15.96 1.33 -1.81
CA PHE A 190 -17.06 0.74 -1.08
C PHE A 190 -16.96 -0.78 -1.14
N GLN A 191 -17.07 -1.44 0.01
CA GLN A 191 -17.02 -2.90 0.12
C GLN A 191 -18.16 -3.41 0.99
N GLN A 192 -18.73 -4.54 0.59
CA GLN A 192 -19.79 -5.23 1.31
C GLN A 192 -19.41 -6.70 1.53
N ASN A 193 -19.43 -7.16 2.78
CA ASN A 193 -19.33 -8.57 3.08
C ASN A 193 -20.64 -9.29 2.81
N LEU A 194 -20.58 -10.29 1.93
CA LEU A 194 -21.69 -11.14 1.48
C LEU A 194 -21.59 -12.56 2.02
N ASN A 195 -20.60 -12.87 2.88
CA ASN A 195 -20.46 -14.23 3.40
C ASN A 195 -21.55 -14.53 4.44
N PRO A 196 -22.47 -15.50 4.19
CA PRO A 196 -23.58 -15.81 5.09
C PRO A 196 -23.15 -16.46 6.41
N LYS A 197 -21.90 -16.92 6.52
CA LYS A 197 -21.34 -17.54 7.74
C LYS A 197 -20.62 -16.53 8.65
N SER A 198 -20.63 -15.25 8.30
CA SER A 198 -20.01 -14.17 9.07
C SER A 198 -20.99 -13.00 9.17
N PRO A 199 -20.83 -12.10 10.15
CA PRO A 199 -21.62 -10.88 10.21
C PRO A 199 -21.53 -10.10 8.89
N SER A 200 -22.69 -9.62 8.42
CA SER A 200 -22.75 -8.70 7.29
C SER A 200 -22.18 -7.36 7.73
N PHE A 201 -21.30 -6.77 6.92
CA PHE A 201 -20.79 -5.44 7.16
C PHE A 201 -20.45 -4.71 5.86
N SER A 202 -20.44 -3.39 5.93
CA SER A 202 -20.03 -2.50 4.85
C SER A 202 -18.82 -1.66 5.28
N VAL A 203 -17.98 -1.29 4.32
CA VAL A 203 -16.83 -0.38 4.49
C VAL A 203 -16.92 0.65 3.38
N LEU A 204 -16.74 1.93 3.73
CA LEU A 204 -16.72 3.06 2.81
C LEU A 204 -15.50 3.91 3.13
N ASN A 205 -14.65 4.12 2.13
CA ASN A 205 -13.50 5.01 2.19
C ASN A 205 -13.65 6.11 1.13
N ALA A 206 -13.35 7.34 1.51
CA ALA A 206 -13.25 8.47 0.60
C ALA A 206 -11.97 9.24 0.92
N GLU A 207 -11.12 9.41 -0.08
CA GLU A 207 -9.85 10.13 0.05
C GLU A 207 -9.71 11.15 -1.08
N ILE A 208 -9.33 12.37 -0.73
CA ILE A 208 -8.96 13.42 -1.66
C ILE A 208 -7.55 13.85 -1.32
N TRP A 209 -6.65 13.82 -2.29
CA TRP A 209 -5.31 14.34 -2.19
C TRP A 209 -5.12 15.43 -3.25
N ASN A 210 -4.71 16.61 -2.83
CA ASN A 210 -4.33 17.70 -3.72
C ASN A 210 -2.94 18.24 -3.35
N VAL A 211 -2.00 18.20 -4.28
CA VAL A 211 -0.67 18.81 -4.17
C VAL A 211 -0.59 19.98 -5.12
N LEU A 212 -0.18 21.14 -4.62
CA LEU A 212 -0.01 22.38 -5.37
C LEU A 212 1.45 22.82 -5.28
N SER A 213 2.13 22.91 -6.42
CA SER A 213 3.43 23.56 -6.55
C SER A 213 3.19 25.07 -6.65
N LEU A 214 3.42 25.81 -5.56
CA LEU A 214 3.23 27.27 -5.55
C LEU A 214 4.34 27.97 -6.36
N ASN A 215 5.54 27.39 -6.34
CA ASN A 215 6.71 27.70 -7.16
C ASN A 215 7.79 26.61 -6.94
N ASP A 216 9.01 26.81 -7.47
CA ASP A 216 10.15 25.88 -7.35
C ASP A 216 10.64 25.60 -5.91
N HIS A 217 10.08 26.30 -4.93
CA HIS A 217 10.58 26.37 -3.56
C HIS A 217 9.53 26.03 -2.51
N PHE A 218 8.25 26.22 -2.84
CA PHE A 218 7.14 26.08 -1.93
C PHE A 218 6.07 25.19 -2.54
N GLY A 219 5.57 24.27 -1.73
CA GLY A 219 4.48 23.36 -2.09
C GLY A 219 3.45 23.29 -0.98
N LEU A 220 2.21 23.02 -1.34
CA LEU A 220 1.12 22.78 -0.40
C LEU A 220 0.47 21.45 -0.75
N ALA A 221 0.52 20.49 0.17
CA ALA A 221 -0.23 19.26 0.08
C ALA A 221 -1.40 19.28 1.05
N LEU A 222 -2.56 18.89 0.56
CA LEU A 222 -3.80 18.77 1.31
C LEU A 222 -4.33 17.36 1.09
N ARG A 223 -4.62 16.64 2.18
CA ARG A 223 -5.28 15.35 2.14
C ARG A 223 -6.50 15.38 3.05
N ALA A 224 -7.66 15.04 2.51
CA ALA A 224 -8.88 14.82 3.28
C ALA A 224 -9.26 13.35 3.19
N PHE A 225 -9.57 12.74 4.33
CA PHE A 225 -9.96 11.35 4.43
C PHE A 225 -11.27 11.23 5.21
N GLY A 226 -12.18 10.39 4.73
CA GLY A 226 -13.39 9.97 5.43
C GLY A 226 -13.55 8.46 5.34
N GLY A 227 -13.80 7.83 6.49
CA GLY A 227 -14.01 6.41 6.61
C GLY A 227 -15.28 6.11 7.40
N PHE A 228 -16.07 5.15 6.93
CA PHE A 228 -17.25 4.65 7.63
C PHE A 228 -17.39 3.15 7.43
N THR A 229 -17.74 2.44 8.49
CA THR A 229 -18.08 1.03 8.48
C THR A 229 -19.37 0.78 9.24
N SER A 230 -20.14 -0.23 8.84
CA SER A 230 -21.35 -0.60 9.58
C SER A 230 -21.02 -1.34 10.89
N GLU A 231 -22.04 -1.56 11.73
CA GLU A 231 -21.92 -2.42 12.91
C GLU A 231 -21.39 -3.82 12.55
N ASN A 232 -20.75 -4.48 13.52
CA ASN A 232 -20.19 -5.84 13.39
C ASN A 232 -19.10 -6.01 12.33
N THR A 233 -18.51 -4.91 11.86
CA THR A 233 -17.36 -4.92 10.96
C THR A 233 -16.21 -5.72 11.55
N ALA A 234 -15.57 -6.55 10.72
CA ALA A 234 -14.41 -7.31 11.14
C ALA A 234 -13.27 -6.36 11.56
N PRO A 235 -12.52 -6.66 12.64
CA PRO A 235 -11.59 -5.71 13.25
C PRO A 235 -10.49 -5.22 12.30
N GLU A 236 -10.10 -6.02 11.31
CA GLU A 236 -9.08 -5.63 10.32
C GLU A 236 -9.53 -4.49 9.37
N PHE A 237 -10.83 -4.18 9.35
CA PHE A 237 -11.44 -3.09 8.57
C PHE A 237 -11.80 -1.87 9.42
N LEU A 238 -11.60 -1.93 10.74
CA LEU A 238 -11.87 -0.78 11.58
C LEU A 238 -10.76 0.26 11.47
N TYR A 239 -11.13 1.51 11.69
CA TYR A 239 -10.21 2.64 11.59
C TYR A 239 -9.45 2.85 12.89
N THR A 240 -8.26 3.41 12.79
CA THR A 240 -7.55 3.99 13.93
C THR A 240 -7.29 5.46 13.65
N ALA A 241 -6.97 6.25 14.68
CA ALA A 241 -6.67 7.67 14.50
C ALA A 241 -5.43 7.90 13.61
N SER A 242 -4.37 7.13 13.86
CA SER A 242 -3.05 7.39 13.28
C SER A 242 -2.61 6.36 12.25
N TYR A 243 -3.01 5.10 12.36
CA TYR A 243 -2.60 4.06 11.42
C TYR A 243 -3.66 3.84 10.33
N ALA A 244 -3.19 3.40 9.16
CA ALA A 244 -4.07 2.78 8.17
C ALA A 244 -4.86 1.61 8.79
N GLN A 245 -6.01 1.29 8.21
CA GLN A 245 -6.75 0.07 8.59
C GLN A 245 -5.81 -1.16 8.50
N PRO A 246 -5.87 -2.09 9.46
CA PRO A 246 -4.97 -3.25 9.50
C PRO A 246 -4.91 -4.05 8.19
N ILE A 247 -6.04 -4.17 7.48
CA ILE A 247 -6.11 -4.85 6.18
C ILE A 247 -5.15 -4.22 5.14
N ASN A 248 -4.98 -2.90 5.16
CA ASN A 248 -4.13 -2.16 4.22
C ASN A 248 -2.64 -2.38 4.50
N TRP A 249 -2.27 -2.90 5.67
CA TRP A 249 -0.88 -3.19 6.00
C TRP A 249 -0.33 -4.32 5.13
N LEU A 250 -1.20 -5.21 4.63
CA LEU A 250 -0.80 -6.31 3.75
C LEU A 250 -0.25 -5.83 2.40
N GLY A 251 -0.66 -4.63 1.95
CA GLY A 251 -0.24 -4.03 0.69
C GLY A 251 1.27 -3.73 0.65
N ASN A 252 1.88 -3.44 1.80
CA ASN A 252 3.28 -2.98 1.86
C ASN A 252 4.22 -4.07 2.41
N GLY A 253 5.37 -4.28 1.77
CA GLY A 253 6.39 -5.24 2.22
C GLY A 253 6.91 -5.00 3.64
N ILE A 254 6.92 -3.74 4.10
CA ILE A 254 7.46 -3.32 5.41
C ILE A 254 6.45 -3.59 6.55
N SER A 255 5.15 -3.45 6.30
CA SER A 255 4.11 -3.58 7.33
C SER A 255 3.28 -4.87 7.24
N ARG A 256 3.38 -5.62 6.14
CA ARG A 256 2.57 -6.83 5.92
C ARG A 256 2.81 -7.97 6.88
N ALA A 257 3.90 -7.97 7.65
CA ALA A 257 4.18 -9.01 8.64
C ALA A 257 5.03 -8.45 9.78
N LYS A 258 4.83 -9.00 10.99
CA LYS A 258 5.57 -8.57 12.17
C LYS A 258 7.07 -8.90 12.04
N GLY A 259 7.91 -7.98 12.51
CA GLY A 259 9.36 -8.15 12.56
C GLY A 259 10.10 -7.59 11.36
N THR A 260 9.43 -7.28 10.24
CA THR A 260 10.03 -6.39 9.22
C THR A 260 10.13 -4.97 9.78
N LEU A 261 9.00 -4.45 10.26
CA LEU A 261 8.95 -3.35 11.19
C LEU A 261 8.90 -3.91 12.62
N PRO A 262 9.82 -3.51 13.53
CA PRO A 262 9.77 -3.95 14.92
C PRO A 262 8.46 -3.53 15.60
N THR A 263 7.77 -4.46 16.26
CA THR A 263 6.52 -4.15 16.97
C THR A 263 6.74 -3.08 18.04
N SER A 264 7.90 -3.07 18.70
CA SER A 264 8.25 -2.04 19.69
C SER A 264 8.32 -0.62 19.10
N TRP A 265 8.57 -0.47 17.79
CA TRP A 265 8.55 0.84 17.12
C TRP A 265 7.12 1.30 16.82
N LEU A 266 6.19 0.37 16.64
CA LEU A 266 4.77 0.69 16.55
C LEU A 266 4.23 1.03 17.95
N ASP A 267 4.55 0.20 18.96
CA ASP A 267 4.05 0.35 20.33
C ASP A 267 4.47 1.66 21.01
N ASN A 268 5.64 2.19 20.66
CA ASN A 268 6.15 3.46 21.21
C ASN A 268 5.91 4.65 20.28
N GLY A 269 5.13 4.48 19.20
CA GLY A 269 4.79 5.53 18.24
C GLY A 269 5.94 6.00 17.33
N LEU A 270 7.12 5.38 17.39
CA LEU A 270 8.26 5.72 16.55
C LEU A 270 8.02 5.45 15.07
N ALA A 271 7.17 4.49 14.73
CA ALA A 271 6.85 4.14 13.35
C ALA A 271 5.33 4.17 13.11
N GLN A 272 4.95 4.59 11.90
CA GLN A 272 3.57 4.64 11.44
C GLN A 272 3.42 3.93 10.11
N VAL A 273 2.31 3.19 9.98
CA VAL A 273 1.80 2.71 8.70
C VAL A 273 0.76 3.72 8.24
N SER A 274 1.18 4.64 7.38
CA SER A 274 0.34 5.77 6.94
C SER A 274 -0.87 5.32 6.12
N GLY A 275 -1.97 6.07 6.27
CA GLY A 275 -3.26 5.84 5.63
C GLY A 275 -4.39 6.11 6.62
N GLY A 276 -5.64 6.05 6.16
CA GLY A 276 -6.79 6.35 7.03
C GLY A 276 -6.73 7.78 7.57
N GLY A 277 -6.90 7.96 8.88
CA GLY A 277 -6.86 9.28 9.53
C GLY A 277 -5.49 9.96 9.51
N ASN A 278 -4.41 9.18 9.60
CA ASN A 278 -3.02 9.67 9.55
C ASN A 278 -2.72 10.85 10.51
N LEU A 279 -3.29 10.85 11.71
CA LEU A 279 -3.03 11.87 12.73
C LEU A 279 -1.69 11.59 13.43
N ARG A 280 -0.61 12.24 13.00
CA ARG A 280 0.78 11.84 13.32
C ARG A 280 1.14 12.01 14.80
N GLY A 281 0.50 12.93 15.50
CA GLY A 281 0.74 13.14 16.94
C GLY A 281 0.23 12.01 17.83
N TYR A 282 -0.68 11.16 17.36
CA TYR A 282 -1.45 10.24 18.19
C TYR A 282 -1.06 8.76 18.03
N THR A 283 0.15 8.47 17.54
CA THR A 283 0.61 7.09 17.24
C THR A 283 0.79 6.22 18.49
N ASP A 284 1.26 6.79 19.62
CA ASP A 284 1.46 6.10 20.91
C ASP A 284 0.44 6.48 21.99
N THR A 285 -0.64 7.18 21.62
CA THR A 285 -1.58 7.73 22.59
C THR A 285 -2.30 6.61 23.34
N GLN A 286 -2.45 6.81 24.65
CA GLN A 286 -3.30 5.99 25.51
C GLN A 286 -4.72 6.56 25.63
N TYR A 287 -4.93 7.78 25.12
CA TYR A 287 -6.25 8.40 25.05
C TYR A 287 -7.22 7.51 24.27
N SER A 288 -8.35 7.17 24.88
CA SER A 288 -9.46 6.34 24.34
C SER A 288 -9.05 5.07 23.57
N ASN A 289 -7.88 4.48 23.84
CA ASN A 289 -7.31 3.38 23.03
C ASN A 289 -7.22 3.68 21.51
N LEU A 290 -7.06 4.94 21.10
CA LEU A 290 -7.16 5.40 19.71
C LEU A 290 -6.20 4.74 18.70
N SER A 291 -5.12 4.12 19.17
CA SER A 291 -4.05 3.51 18.37
C SER A 291 -4.32 2.04 18.03
N VAL A 292 -5.07 1.31 18.87
CA VAL A 292 -5.28 -0.15 18.72
C VAL A 292 -6.76 -0.52 18.66
N ALA A 293 -7.62 0.18 19.40
CA ALA A 293 -9.06 -0.01 19.30
C ALA A 293 -9.54 0.53 17.95
N GLY A 294 -10.27 -0.31 17.23
CA GLY A 294 -10.83 0.06 15.95
C GLY A 294 -12.12 0.84 16.12
N PHE A 295 -12.29 1.92 15.35
CA PHE A 295 -13.50 2.74 15.31
C PHE A 295 -14.28 2.46 14.03
N ASN A 296 -15.60 2.62 14.11
CA ASN A 296 -16.45 2.45 12.95
C ASN A 296 -16.37 3.62 11.97
N SER A 297 -15.94 4.80 12.39
CA SER A 297 -15.88 5.97 11.52
C SER A 297 -14.80 6.97 11.92
N ILE A 298 -14.24 7.64 10.92
CA ILE A 298 -13.19 8.65 11.10
C ILE A 298 -13.27 9.69 9.98
N VAL A 299 -12.98 10.94 10.31
CA VAL A 299 -12.71 12.00 9.33
C VAL A 299 -11.41 12.69 9.71
N ALA A 300 -10.56 12.96 8.73
CA ALA A 300 -9.30 13.66 8.94
C ALA A 300 -8.97 14.62 7.79
N LEU A 301 -8.22 15.66 8.12
CA LEU A 301 -7.61 16.62 7.23
C LEU A 301 -6.14 16.75 7.61
N ASN A 302 -5.25 16.47 6.66
CA ASN A 302 -3.81 16.61 6.79
C ASN A 302 -3.35 17.72 5.84
N THR A 303 -2.55 18.65 6.35
CA THR A 303 -1.95 19.72 5.55
C THR A 303 -0.44 19.68 5.72
N GLU A 304 0.29 19.75 4.61
CA GLU A 304 1.75 19.86 4.60
C GLU A 304 2.16 21.07 3.75
N PHE A 305 3.03 21.91 4.31
CA PHE A 305 3.63 23.03 3.60
C PHE A 305 5.13 22.78 3.44
N GLU A 306 5.55 22.53 2.20
CA GLU A 306 6.94 22.35 1.81
C GLU A 306 7.63 23.71 1.67
N PHE A 307 8.86 23.81 2.18
CA PHE A 307 9.69 25.01 2.10
C PHE A 307 11.15 24.67 1.74
N PRO A 308 11.96 25.66 1.31
CA PRO A 308 13.32 25.41 0.85
C PRO A 308 14.20 24.69 1.86
N ASN A 309 14.84 23.61 1.40
CA ASN A 309 15.87 22.91 2.14
C ASN A 309 17.26 23.25 1.56
N PRO A 310 18.13 23.98 2.29
CA PRO A 310 19.46 24.37 1.81
C PRO A 310 20.38 23.20 1.45
N ILE A 311 20.22 22.06 2.12
CA ILE A 311 20.98 20.84 1.83
C ILE A 311 20.52 20.26 0.50
N ASN A 312 19.21 20.22 0.25
CA ASN A 312 18.67 19.79 -1.04
C ASN A 312 19.17 20.64 -2.21
N SER A 313 19.17 21.96 -2.05
CA SER A 313 19.69 22.88 -3.07
C SER A 313 21.16 22.63 -3.37
N SER A 314 21.94 22.25 -2.36
CA SER A 314 23.35 21.91 -2.51
C SER A 314 23.55 20.55 -3.20
N LEU A 315 22.69 19.56 -2.90
CA LEU A 315 22.70 18.23 -3.55
C LEU A 315 22.28 18.28 -5.01
N LYS A 316 21.27 19.10 -5.35
CA LYS A 316 20.79 19.29 -6.74
C LYS A 316 21.89 19.72 -7.71
N ASN A 317 22.89 20.46 -7.23
CA ASN A 317 24.02 20.93 -8.04
C ASN A 317 25.14 19.87 -8.20
N GLY A 318 25.02 18.71 -7.53
CA GLY A 318 26.01 17.63 -7.58
C GLY A 318 25.56 16.44 -8.42
N MET A 319 26.46 15.46 -8.59
CA MET A 319 26.23 14.25 -9.41
C MET A 319 25.10 13.34 -8.92
N ILE A 320 24.66 13.50 -7.66
CA ILE A 320 23.59 12.68 -7.06
C ILE A 320 22.25 13.42 -7.00
N GLY A 321 22.19 14.68 -7.43
CA GLY A 321 21.00 15.53 -7.35
C GLY A 321 19.82 15.05 -8.19
N GLU A 322 20.07 14.19 -9.18
CA GLU A 322 19.02 13.56 -10.01
C GLU A 322 18.33 12.39 -9.30
N PHE A 323 18.98 11.79 -8.31
CA PHE A 323 18.49 10.58 -7.63
C PHE A 323 18.14 10.82 -6.18
N VAL A 324 18.70 11.85 -5.54
CA VAL A 324 18.55 12.11 -4.10
C VAL A 324 17.83 13.43 -3.88
N PHE A 325 16.73 13.36 -3.14
CA PHE A 325 15.91 14.52 -2.81
C PHE A 325 15.72 14.62 -1.30
N LEU A 326 15.88 15.84 -0.77
CA LEU A 326 15.60 16.19 0.61
C LEU A 326 14.51 17.26 0.66
N LYS A 327 13.41 16.97 1.32
CA LYS A 327 12.32 17.92 1.55
C LYS A 327 12.28 18.33 3.00
N SER A 328 11.95 19.59 3.24
CA SER A 328 11.60 20.10 4.56
C SER A 328 10.17 20.62 4.51
N TYR A 329 9.38 20.30 5.51
CA TYR A 329 7.99 20.73 5.58
C TYR A 329 7.53 20.96 7.01
N VAL A 330 6.50 21.78 7.15
CA VAL A 330 5.69 21.83 8.36
C VAL A 330 4.35 21.19 8.08
N PHE A 331 3.71 20.63 9.09
CA PHE A 331 2.42 19.98 8.92
C PHE A 331 1.44 20.32 10.04
N ALA A 332 0.15 20.19 9.73
CA ALA A 332 -0.94 20.26 10.67
C ALA A 332 -1.99 19.20 10.30
N ASP A 333 -2.38 18.41 11.30
CA ASP A 333 -3.32 17.32 11.19
C ASP A 333 -4.52 17.59 12.10
N ALA A 334 -5.70 17.31 11.59
CA ALA A 334 -6.95 17.46 12.32
C ALA A 334 -7.88 16.29 12.01
N GLY A 335 -8.51 15.70 13.01
CA GLY A 335 -9.47 14.63 12.77
C GLY A 335 -10.35 14.31 13.97
N THR A 336 -11.31 13.43 13.74
CA THR A 336 -12.24 12.99 14.77
C THR A 336 -12.75 11.57 14.47
N VAL A 337 -13.03 10.84 15.55
CA VAL A 337 -13.74 9.55 15.53
C VAL A 337 -15.12 9.77 16.14
N PHE A 338 -16.20 9.43 15.42
CA PHE A 338 -17.55 9.87 15.81
C PHE A 338 -18.14 9.15 17.03
N GLU A 339 -17.63 7.98 17.40
CA GLU A 339 -18.13 7.23 18.57
C GLU A 339 -17.84 7.97 19.88
N ASP A 340 -16.65 8.57 20.01
CA ASP A 340 -16.21 9.28 21.21
C ASP A 340 -16.22 10.82 21.03
N ASN A 341 -16.30 11.31 19.79
CA ASN A 341 -16.21 12.72 19.37
C ASN A 341 -15.00 13.53 19.90
N PRO A 342 -13.78 12.98 20.13
CA PRO A 342 -12.63 13.83 20.38
C PRO A 342 -12.25 14.55 19.08
N VAL A 343 -11.93 15.84 19.19
CA VAL A 343 -11.27 16.57 18.11
C VAL A 343 -9.77 16.49 18.37
N LEU A 344 -9.10 15.71 17.54
CA LEU A 344 -7.67 15.43 17.61
C LEU A 344 -6.94 16.39 16.67
N LEU A 345 -5.98 17.12 17.21
CA LEU A 345 -5.23 18.16 16.50
C LEU A 345 -3.75 18.04 16.85
N ASP A 346 -2.91 17.94 15.84
CA ASP A 346 -1.47 17.98 16.01
C ASP A 346 -0.80 18.79 14.90
N ALA A 347 0.40 19.29 15.18
CA ALA A 347 1.21 19.98 14.20
C ALA A 347 2.68 19.72 14.46
N GLY A 348 3.51 19.84 13.43
CA GLY A 348 4.91 19.52 13.57
C GLY A 348 5.77 19.92 12.39
N VAL A 349 7.00 19.44 12.44
CA VAL A 349 8.01 19.63 11.41
C VAL A 349 8.46 18.28 10.89
N GLY A 350 8.74 18.20 9.60
CA GLY A 350 9.14 16.98 8.92
C GLY A 350 10.30 17.18 7.96
N LEU A 351 11.08 16.12 7.83
CA LEU A 351 12.12 15.97 6.82
C LEU A 351 11.84 14.68 6.04
N GLN A 352 11.83 14.76 4.71
CA GLN A 352 11.77 13.58 3.86
C GLN A 352 13.07 13.43 3.10
N PHE A 353 13.66 12.24 3.21
CA PHE A 353 14.72 11.78 2.34
C PHE A 353 14.16 10.80 1.33
N SER A 354 14.38 11.01 0.05
CA SER A 354 13.98 10.07 -0.99
C SER A 354 15.10 9.80 -1.97
N ILE A 355 15.28 8.53 -2.30
CA ILE A 355 16.12 8.07 -3.38
C ILE A 355 15.20 7.59 -4.49
N ASN A 356 15.44 8.05 -5.72
CA ASN A 356 14.75 7.61 -6.92
C ASN A 356 15.77 7.17 -7.97
N ILE A 357 15.98 5.87 -8.12
CA ILE A 357 16.84 5.28 -9.14
C ILE A 357 15.93 4.76 -10.26
N PRO A 358 15.99 5.32 -11.48
CA PRO A 358 15.18 4.79 -12.58
C PRO A 358 15.55 3.33 -12.88
N ASP A 359 14.55 2.50 -13.19
CA ASP A 359 14.80 1.16 -13.71
C ASP A 359 15.31 1.19 -15.17
N PHE A 360 15.56 0.01 -15.74
CA PHE A 360 16.07 -0.12 -17.11
C PHE A 360 15.12 0.44 -18.19
N LEU A 361 13.86 0.75 -17.83
CA LEU A 361 12.89 1.41 -18.70
C LEU A 361 12.76 2.91 -18.41
N GLY A 362 13.60 3.45 -17.51
CA GLY A 362 13.54 4.85 -17.09
C GLY A 362 12.44 5.15 -16.07
N LYS A 363 11.73 4.13 -15.55
CA LYS A 363 10.65 4.36 -14.57
C LYS A 363 11.22 4.59 -13.18
N PRO A 364 10.77 5.60 -12.42
CA PRO A 364 11.24 5.86 -11.07
C PRO A 364 11.04 4.66 -10.14
N ARG A 365 12.15 4.15 -9.57
CA ARG A 365 12.17 3.14 -8.51
C ARG A 365 12.92 3.68 -7.31
N GLY A 366 12.27 3.70 -6.16
CA GLY A 366 12.87 4.34 -5.02
C GLY A 366 12.20 4.05 -3.71
N PHE A 367 12.77 4.64 -2.68
CA PHE A 367 12.18 4.65 -1.35
C PHE A 367 12.28 6.06 -0.77
N ALA A 368 11.34 6.35 0.12
CA ALA A 368 11.30 7.57 0.90
C ALA A 368 11.29 7.20 2.38
N ILE A 369 12.08 7.93 3.18
CA ILE A 369 12.05 7.89 4.64
C ILE A 369 11.66 9.28 5.10
N ARG A 370 10.68 9.35 5.99
CA ARG A 370 10.25 10.58 6.64
C ARG A 370 10.68 10.54 8.10
N TYR A 371 11.18 11.66 8.59
CA TYR A 371 11.41 11.89 10.01
C TYR A 371 10.59 13.10 10.44
N GLU A 372 9.67 12.91 11.37
CA GLU A 372 8.69 13.91 11.76
C GLU A 372 8.70 14.08 13.28
N VAL A 373 8.43 15.30 13.73
CA VAL A 373 8.34 15.68 15.14
C VAL A 373 6.98 16.34 15.38
N PRO A 374 5.95 15.56 15.76
CA PRO A 374 4.62 16.09 16.03
C PRO A 374 4.47 16.59 17.47
N PHE A 375 3.63 17.60 17.64
CA PHE A 375 3.22 18.17 18.92
C PHE A 375 1.70 18.21 19.00
N TRP A 376 1.15 17.82 20.16
CA TRP A 376 -0.30 17.89 20.37
C TRP A 376 -0.76 19.33 20.50
N ILE A 377 -1.80 19.67 19.74
CA ILE A 377 -2.56 20.90 19.91
C ILE A 377 -3.77 20.63 20.83
N SER A 378 -4.41 19.46 20.72
CA SER A 378 -5.52 19.03 21.59
C SER A 378 -5.29 17.66 22.23
N GLU A 379 -6.07 17.36 23.28
CA GLU A 379 -6.18 16.03 23.91
C GLU A 379 -4.84 15.28 24.14
N PRO A 380 -3.90 15.84 24.92
CA PRO A 380 -2.72 15.09 25.34
C PRO A 380 -3.11 13.92 26.25
N ASP A 381 -2.31 12.85 26.29
CA ASP A 381 -2.51 11.78 27.27
C ASP A 381 -2.53 12.33 28.70
N ALA A 382 -3.27 11.67 29.59
CA ALA A 382 -3.34 12.04 30.99
C ALA A 382 -1.94 12.15 31.63
N GLY A 383 -1.62 13.35 32.14
CA GLY A 383 -0.33 13.63 32.77
C GLY A 383 0.81 14.02 31.81
N LYS A 384 0.57 14.03 30.49
CA LYS A 384 1.52 14.51 29.48
C LYS A 384 1.27 15.97 29.08
N SER A 385 2.24 16.57 28.40
CA SER A 385 2.17 17.96 27.92
C SER A 385 2.03 18.02 26.40
N ASN A 386 1.34 19.05 25.91
CA ASN A 386 1.27 19.40 24.49
C ASN A 386 2.66 19.51 23.81
N PHE A 387 3.66 20.03 24.53
CA PHE A 387 5.01 20.29 24.02
C PHE A 387 6.04 19.18 24.30
N GLU A 388 5.58 18.02 24.74
CA GLU A 388 6.49 16.88 24.92
C GLU A 388 7.07 16.43 23.56
N PHE A 389 8.34 16.04 23.57
CA PHE A 389 9.03 15.61 22.35
C PHE A 389 8.55 14.22 21.93
N ARG A 390 8.07 14.12 20.69
CA ARG A 390 7.73 12.86 20.03
C ARG A 390 8.42 12.83 18.68
N ASN A 391 8.77 11.65 18.20
CA ASN A 391 9.34 11.49 16.88
C ASN A 391 8.72 10.31 16.15
N LEU A 392 8.71 10.43 14.83
CA LEU A 392 8.05 9.49 13.96
C LEU A 392 8.89 9.22 12.72
N ILE A 393 8.91 7.96 12.30
CA ILE A 393 9.57 7.48 11.10
C ILE A 393 8.53 6.88 10.17
N GLY A 394 8.35 7.52 9.02
CA GLY A 394 7.50 7.05 7.93
C GLY A 394 8.31 6.37 6.83
N PHE A 395 7.76 5.32 6.23
CA PHE A 395 8.36 4.63 5.10
C PHE A 395 7.44 4.70 3.88
N GLY A 396 7.95 5.20 2.77
CA GLY A 396 7.25 5.25 1.48
C GLY A 396 8.04 4.56 0.38
N ALA A 397 7.34 4.06 -0.64
CA ALA A 397 7.98 3.66 -1.89
C ALA A 397 7.78 4.80 -2.91
N VAL A 398 8.83 5.12 -3.67
CA VAL A 398 8.71 5.99 -4.85
C VAL A 398 8.59 5.04 -6.03
N ILE A 399 7.36 4.74 -6.43
CA ILE A 399 7.08 3.84 -7.55
C ILE A 399 6.10 4.55 -8.47
N SER A 400 6.51 4.86 -9.70
CA SER A 400 5.52 4.96 -10.78
C SER A 400 5.30 3.55 -11.34
N LEU A 401 4.03 3.18 -11.52
CA LEU A 401 3.68 1.93 -12.20
C LEU A 401 3.91 2.05 -13.70
#